data_AF-A0A6G4WQL8-F1
#
_entry.id   AF-A0A6G4WQL8-F1
#
_cell.length_a   1.000
_cell.length_b   1.000
_cell.length_c   1.000
_cell.angle_alpha   90.00
_cell.angle_beta   90.00
_cell.angle_gamma   90.00
#
_symmetry.space_group_name_H-M   'P 1'
#
loop_
_entity.id
_entity.type
_entity.pdbx_description
1 polymer ?
#
loop_
_entity_poly.entity_id
_entity_poly.type
_entity_poly.pdbx_seq_one_letter_code
_entity_poly.pdbx_strand_id
1 'polypeptide(L)'
;MTDDELTSLVRSLPSPDADLLAARRAAEEQPAPEPDVVPMPEFVPGGIVRFHCAHGCGWHHDENPGLDDAAEPYAVRLPADPTSADISAALTEVADSRAQAVRTRVEDTIVEHYREKHGTAA
;
A
#
# COMPACT_ATOMS: atom_id res chain seq x y z
N MET A 1 -36.95 -0.86 10.82
CA MET A 1 -36.60 -0.12 12.04
C MET A 1 -37.44 1.14 12.06
N THR A 2 -38.45 1.18 12.91
CA THR A 2 -39.33 2.36 13.07
C THR A 2 -38.73 3.34 14.08
N ASP A 3 -39.14 4.60 14.05
CA ASP A 3 -38.68 5.62 15.02
C ASP A 3 -38.97 5.22 16.48
N ASP A 4 -40.03 4.44 16.70
CA ASP A 4 -40.38 3.88 18.01
C ASP A 4 -39.38 2.82 18.48
N GLU A 5 -38.88 1.96 17.58
CA GLU A 5 -37.86 0.96 17.89
C GLU A 5 -36.53 1.64 18.25
N LEU A 6 -36.14 2.67 17.51
CA LEU A 6 -34.94 3.46 17.79
C LEU A 6 -35.03 4.19 19.14
N THR A 7 -36.19 4.79 19.42
CA THR A 7 -36.45 5.50 20.68
C THR A 7 -36.44 4.56 21.88
N SER A 8 -37.00 3.36 21.73
CA SER A 8 -36.97 2.30 22.75
C SER A 8 -35.53 1.85 23.04
N LEU A 9 -34.73 1.65 21.99
CA LEU A 9 -33.34 1.24 22.11
C LEU A 9 -32.51 2.30 22.86
N VAL A 10 -32.64 3.58 22.49
CA VAL A 10 -31.92 4.70 23.13
C VAL A 10 -32.27 4.83 24.61
N ARG A 11 -33.53 4.59 25.00
CA ARG A 11 -33.96 4.61 26.41
C ARG A 11 -33.45 3.43 27.22
N SER A 12 -33.13 2.31 26.57
CA SER A 12 -32.57 1.12 27.21
C SER A 12 -31.06 1.21 27.46
N LEU A 13 -30.38 2.20 26.86
CA LEU A 13 -28.97 2.42 27.11
C LEU A 13 -28.76 2.93 28.54
N PRO A 14 -27.72 2.45 29.24
CA PRO A 14 -27.36 2.99 30.54
C PRO A 14 -27.05 4.49 30.42
N SER A 15 -27.56 5.28 31.37
CA SER A 15 -27.23 6.70 31.45
C SER A 15 -25.71 6.84 31.55
N PRO A 16 -25.08 7.77 30.79
CA PRO A 16 -23.69 8.10 31.03
C PRO A 16 -23.54 8.55 32.50
N ASP A 17 -22.45 8.12 33.13
CA ASP A 17 -22.12 8.55 34.48
C ASP A 17 -21.83 10.06 34.51
N ALA A 18 -21.92 10.65 35.71
CA ALA A 18 -21.73 12.09 35.88
C ALA A 18 -20.33 12.55 35.44
N ASP A 19 -19.34 11.66 35.54
CA ASP A 19 -17.95 11.91 35.19
C ASP A 19 -17.75 12.02 33.67
N LEU A 20 -18.39 11.16 32.87
CA LEU A 20 -18.38 11.25 31.41
C LEU A 20 -19.07 12.53 30.92
N LEU A 21 -20.19 12.91 31.54
CA LEU A 21 -20.89 14.16 31.20
C LEU A 21 -20.10 15.42 31.62
N ALA A 22 -19.35 15.34 32.71
CA ALA A 22 -18.43 16.41 33.12
C ALA A 22 -17.23 16.51 32.17
N ALA A 23 -16.62 15.37 31.81
CA ALA A 23 -15.50 15.31 30.88
C ALA A 23 -15.88 15.84 29.49
N ARG A 24 -17.08 15.51 29.00
CA ARG A 24 -17.57 16.01 27.71
C ARG A 24 -17.72 17.54 27.70
N ARG A 25 -18.31 18.12 28.75
CA ARG A 25 -18.42 19.58 28.88
C ARG A 25 -17.05 20.25 28.96
N ALA A 26 -16.14 19.68 29.74
CA ALA A 26 -14.77 20.18 29.83
C ALA A 26 -14.02 20.11 28.48
N ALA A 27 -14.32 19.11 27.64
CA ALA A 27 -13.76 19.00 26.29
C ALA A 27 -14.38 20.00 25.31
N GLU A 28 -15.68 20.29 25.42
CA GLU A 28 -16.37 21.31 24.60
C GLU A 28 -15.92 22.74 24.95
N GLU A 29 -15.50 22.99 26.19
CA GLU A 29 -14.93 24.27 26.64
C GLU A 29 -13.46 24.46 26.23
N GLN A 30 -12.76 23.39 25.84
CA GLN A 30 -11.39 23.50 25.38
C GLN A 30 -11.33 24.13 23.98
N PRO A 31 -10.39 25.04 23.73
CA PRO A 31 -10.14 25.54 22.38
C PRO A 31 -9.77 24.36 21.47
N ALA A 32 -10.22 24.40 20.22
CA ALA A 32 -9.83 23.41 19.23
C ALA A 32 -8.29 23.34 19.17
N PRO A 33 -7.69 22.13 19.11
CA PRO A 33 -6.26 22.01 18.94
C PRO A 33 -5.84 22.73 17.67
N GLU A 34 -4.69 23.40 17.71
CA GLU A 34 -4.14 23.98 16.49
C GLU A 34 -3.89 22.85 15.47
N PRO A 35 -4.30 23.01 14.21
CA PRO A 35 -4.05 22.02 13.19
C PRO A 35 -2.53 21.87 13.00
N ASP A 36 -2.00 20.71 13.40
CA ASP A 36 -0.61 20.37 13.16
C ASP A 36 -0.45 19.96 11.69
N VAL A 37 0.46 20.65 10.98
CA VAL A 37 0.79 20.31 9.60
C VAL A 37 2.02 19.41 9.63
N VAL A 38 1.79 18.10 9.54
CA VAL A 38 2.88 17.15 9.31
C VAL A 38 3.54 17.51 7.98
N PRO A 39 4.84 17.87 7.96
CA PRO A 39 5.52 18.22 6.71
C PRO A 39 5.54 17.01 5.78
N MET A 40 5.31 17.24 4.49
CA MET A 40 5.45 16.21 3.49
C MET A 40 6.91 15.71 3.48
N PRO A 41 7.18 14.41 3.60
CA PRO A 41 8.54 13.90 3.50
C PRO A 41 9.11 14.17 2.09
N GLU A 42 10.41 14.43 2.02
CA GLU A 42 11.13 14.53 0.75
C GLU A 42 11.23 13.13 0.12
N PHE A 43 10.54 12.93 -1.01
CA PHE A 43 10.68 11.71 -1.81
C PHE A 43 11.68 11.96 -2.92
N VAL A 44 12.80 11.23 -2.91
CA VAL A 44 13.68 11.19 -4.08
C VAL A 44 12.94 10.42 -5.19
N PRO A 45 12.72 11.01 -6.37
CA PRO A 45 11.95 10.37 -7.43
C PRO A 45 12.72 9.19 -8.01
N GLY A 46 12.28 7.98 -7.68
CA GLY A 46 12.73 6.74 -8.30
C GLY A 46 14.19 6.39 -8.06
N GLY A 47 14.53 5.14 -8.35
CA GLY A 47 15.90 4.64 -8.35
C GLY A 47 16.07 3.68 -9.52
N ILE A 48 17.22 3.78 -10.19
CA ILE A 48 17.61 2.80 -11.21
C ILE A 48 18.29 1.64 -10.46
N VAL A 49 17.79 0.44 -10.67
CA VAL A 49 18.43 -0.79 -10.23
C VAL A 49 19.20 -1.37 -11.41
N ARG A 50 20.51 -1.53 -11.24
CA ARG A 50 21.40 -2.04 -12.28
C ARG A 50 21.82 -3.49 -12.00
N PHE A 51 21.54 -4.38 -12.93
CA PHE A 51 21.93 -5.78 -12.93
C PHE A 51 23.13 -6.00 -13.85
N HIS A 52 24.28 -6.32 -13.27
CA HIS A 52 25.50 -6.57 -14.03
C HIS A 52 25.58 -8.04 -14.49
N CYS A 53 26.18 -8.28 -15.65
CA CYS A 53 26.57 -9.63 -16.04
C CYS A 53 27.60 -10.22 -15.05
N ALA A 54 27.38 -11.44 -14.55
CA ALA A 54 28.31 -12.05 -13.59
C ALA A 54 29.68 -12.42 -14.19
N HIS A 55 29.79 -12.50 -15.53
CA HIS A 55 31.07 -12.68 -16.22
C HIS A 55 31.90 -11.38 -16.32
N GLY A 56 31.36 -10.23 -15.93
CA GLY A 56 32.08 -8.96 -15.99
C GLY A 56 32.37 -8.47 -17.43
N CYS A 57 31.58 -8.89 -18.43
CA CYS A 57 31.79 -8.53 -19.84
C CYS A 57 31.41 -7.07 -20.19
N GLY A 58 31.09 -6.24 -19.20
CA GLY A 58 30.70 -4.84 -19.37
C GLY A 58 29.21 -4.60 -19.64
N TRP A 59 28.43 -5.66 -19.90
CA TRP A 59 26.98 -5.56 -20.06
C TRP A 59 26.27 -5.37 -18.72
N HIS A 60 25.17 -4.62 -18.74
CA HIS A 60 24.26 -4.43 -17.63
C HIS A 60 22.82 -4.21 -18.15
N HIS A 61 21.86 -4.53 -17.30
CA HIS A 61 20.44 -4.23 -17.48
C HIS A 61 19.98 -3.26 -16.40
N ASP A 62 19.25 -2.22 -16.78
CA ASP A 62 18.75 -1.20 -15.86
C ASP A 62 17.23 -1.32 -15.77
N GLU A 63 16.70 -1.46 -14.56
CA GLU A 63 15.26 -1.35 -14.27
C GLU A 63 14.99 -0.07 -13.48
N ASN A 64 13.87 0.57 -13.75
CA ASN A 64 13.31 1.63 -12.95
C ASN A 64 11.90 1.24 -12.48
N PRO A 65 11.78 0.45 -11.40
CA PRO A 65 10.48 -0.10 -10.97
C PRO A 65 9.42 0.95 -10.62
N GLY A 66 9.84 2.19 -10.34
CA GLY A 66 8.94 3.31 -10.08
C GLY A 66 8.35 3.95 -11.33
N LEU A 67 8.95 3.75 -12.51
CA LEU A 67 8.51 4.32 -13.79
C LEU A 67 8.07 3.25 -14.80
N ASP A 68 8.74 2.10 -14.84
CA ASP A 68 8.52 1.07 -15.87
C ASP A 68 7.16 0.36 -15.72
N ASP A 69 6.63 0.33 -14.50
CA ASP A 69 5.35 -0.31 -14.16
C ASP A 69 4.17 0.70 -14.12
N ALA A 70 4.40 1.98 -14.44
CA ALA A 70 3.39 3.05 -14.31
C ALA A 70 2.28 3.02 -15.36
N ALA A 71 2.36 2.12 -16.35
CA ALA A 71 1.50 2.16 -17.54
C ALA A 71 0.08 1.61 -17.32
N GLU A 72 -0.16 0.77 -16.31
CA GLU A 72 -1.50 0.23 -16.03
C GLU A 72 -1.95 0.45 -14.58
N PRO A 73 -3.15 1.02 -14.36
CA PRO A 73 -3.71 1.11 -13.01
C PRO A 73 -4.04 -0.29 -12.47
N TYR A 74 -3.41 -0.67 -11.36
CA TYR A 74 -3.67 -1.94 -10.71
C TYR A 74 -5.08 -1.95 -10.08
N ALA A 75 -5.93 -2.83 -10.58
CA ALA A 75 -7.26 -3.03 -10.03
C ALA A 75 -7.20 -3.99 -8.82
N VAL A 76 -7.40 -3.45 -7.62
CA VAL A 76 -7.60 -4.25 -6.41
C VAL A 76 -9.07 -4.68 -6.37
N ARG A 77 -9.34 -5.99 -6.33
CA ARG A 77 -10.71 -6.51 -6.16
C ARG A 77 -10.97 -6.76 -4.68
N LEU A 78 -12.01 -6.13 -4.16
CA LEU A 78 -12.46 -6.31 -2.78
C LEU A 78 -13.88 -6.88 -2.76
N PRO A 79 -14.25 -7.65 -1.72
CA PRO A 79 -15.64 -8.01 -1.48
C PRO A 79 -16.48 -6.76 -1.15
N ALA A 80 -17.81 -6.89 -1.20
CA ALA A 80 -18.73 -5.76 -0.98
C ALA A 80 -18.57 -5.10 0.40
N ASP A 81 -18.29 -5.90 1.43
CA ASP A 81 -18.02 -5.46 2.81
C ASP A 81 -16.61 -5.91 3.23
N PRO A 82 -15.56 -5.18 2.85
CA PRO A 82 -14.19 -5.61 3.07
C PRO A 82 -13.78 -5.47 4.54
N THR A 83 -13.10 -6.50 5.05
CA THR A 83 -12.35 -6.44 6.31
C THR A 83 -10.94 -5.90 6.07
N SER A 84 -10.25 -5.50 7.14
CA SER A 84 -8.82 -5.13 7.06
C SER A 84 -7.94 -6.27 6.55
N ALA A 85 -8.32 -7.52 6.82
CA ALA A 85 -7.64 -8.71 6.31
C ALA A 85 -7.80 -8.83 4.80
N ASP A 86 -9.00 -8.57 4.26
CA ASP A 86 -9.24 -8.61 2.80
C ASP A 86 -8.41 -7.54 2.07
N ILE A 87 -8.34 -6.34 2.64
CA ILE A 87 -7.52 -5.25 2.10
C ILE A 87 -6.04 -5.65 2.10
N SER A 88 -5.56 -6.18 3.22
CA SER A 88 -4.15 -6.59 3.35
C SER A 88 -3.79 -7.71 2.36
N ALA A 89 -4.67 -8.68 2.20
CA ALA A 89 -4.49 -9.78 1.25
C ALA A 89 -4.46 -9.27 -0.20
N ALA A 90 -5.40 -8.41 -0.58
CA ALA A 90 -5.49 -7.90 -1.95
C ALA A 90 -4.30 -6.99 -2.30
N LEU A 91 -3.80 -6.18 -1.34
CA LEU A 91 -2.57 -5.41 -1.52
C LEU A 91 -1.33 -6.30 -1.67
N THR A 92 -1.26 -7.38 -0.89
CA THR A 92 -0.17 -8.35 -0.98
C THR A 92 -0.16 -9.04 -2.34
N GLU A 93 -1.33 -9.47 -2.83
CA GLU A 93 -1.47 -10.10 -4.15
C GLU A 93 -0.98 -9.19 -5.28
N VAL A 94 -1.35 -7.90 -5.25
CA VAL A 94 -0.84 -6.93 -6.22
C VAL A 94 0.67 -6.74 -6.10
N ALA A 95 1.19 -6.64 -4.87
CA ALA A 95 2.64 -6.50 -4.65
C ALA A 95 3.42 -7.71 -5.18
N ASP A 96 2.94 -8.93 -4.92
CA ASP A 96 3.55 -10.17 -5.39
C ASP A 96 3.49 -10.29 -6.92
N SER A 97 2.35 -9.93 -7.52
CA SER A 97 2.21 -9.90 -8.97
C SER A 97 3.22 -8.94 -9.62
N ARG A 98 3.43 -7.75 -9.03
CA ARG A 98 4.43 -6.78 -9.49
C ARG A 98 5.85 -7.32 -9.35
N ALA A 99 6.17 -7.87 -8.18
CA ALA A 99 7.48 -8.45 -7.92
C ALA A 99 7.80 -9.57 -8.91
N GLN A 100 6.81 -10.41 -9.23
CA GLN A 100 6.96 -11.48 -10.20
C GLN A 100 7.16 -10.96 -11.63
N ALA A 101 6.43 -9.92 -12.04
CA ALA A 101 6.58 -9.32 -13.36
C ALA A 101 7.97 -8.71 -13.57
N VAL A 102 8.46 -7.93 -12.59
CA VAL A 102 9.84 -7.37 -12.61
C VAL A 102 10.85 -8.51 -12.68
N ARG A 103 10.70 -9.52 -11.82
CA ARG A 103 11.60 -10.68 -11.79
C ARG A 103 11.68 -11.38 -13.14
N THR A 104 10.54 -11.68 -13.76
CA THR A 104 10.50 -12.35 -15.06
C THR A 104 11.21 -11.53 -16.14
N ARG A 105 10.97 -10.21 -16.24
CA ARG A 105 11.66 -9.35 -17.22
C ARG A 105 13.18 -9.36 -17.03
N VAL A 106 13.64 -9.23 -15.79
CA VAL A 106 15.07 -9.24 -15.46
C VAL A 106 15.69 -10.60 -15.79
N GLU A 107 15.06 -11.70 -15.37
CA GLU A 107 15.53 -13.05 -15.65
C GLU A 107 15.59 -13.32 -17.16
N ASP A 108 14.53 -12.99 -17.90
CA ASP A 108 14.48 -13.18 -19.36
C ASP A 108 15.59 -12.39 -20.07
N THR A 109 15.78 -11.12 -19.71
CA THR A 109 16.81 -10.25 -20.29
C THR A 109 18.22 -10.78 -19.99
N ILE A 110 18.46 -11.26 -18.77
CA ILE A 110 19.73 -11.87 -18.39
C ILE A 110 19.95 -13.18 -19.16
N VAL A 111 18.95 -14.06 -19.24
CA VAL A 111 19.04 -15.33 -19.98
C VAL A 111 19.33 -15.09 -21.46
N GLU A 112 18.64 -14.14 -22.07
CA GLU A 112 18.88 -13.73 -23.46
C GLU A 112 20.32 -13.25 -23.65
N HIS A 113 20.79 -12.31 -22.82
CA HIS A 113 22.17 -11.84 -22.85
C HIS A 113 23.18 -13.00 -22.72
N TYR A 114 22.94 -13.90 -21.77
CA TYR A 114 23.81 -15.05 -21.55
C TYR A 114 23.89 -15.95 -22.78
N ARG A 115 22.73 -16.31 -23.35
CA ARG A 115 22.66 -17.14 -24.55
C ARG A 115 23.43 -16.53 -25.72
N GLU A 116 23.32 -15.21 -25.90
CA GLU A 116 23.96 -14.50 -27.02
C GLU A 116 25.46 -14.28 -26.86
N LYS A 117 25.93 -14.00 -25.63
CA LYS A 117 27.30 -13.53 -25.39
C LYS A 117 28.20 -14.56 -24.74
N HIS A 118 27.63 -15.52 -24.00
CA HIS A 118 28.37 -16.52 -23.24
C HIS A 118 28.03 -17.96 -23.64
N GLY A 119 27.09 -18.15 -24.58
CA GLY A 119 26.58 -19.45 -24.99
C GLY A 119 25.52 -19.99 -24.03
N THR A 120 25.05 -21.22 -24.25
CA THR A 120 24.09 -21.84 -23.34
C THR A 120 24.74 -22.09 -21.99
N ALA A 121 24.22 -21.43 -20.95
CA ALA A 121 24.49 -21.81 -19.57
C ALA A 121 24.17 -23.31 -19.42
N ALA A 122 25.18 -24.09 -19.04
CA ALA A 122 25.03 -25.51 -18.72
C ALA A 122 24.25 -25.69 -17.42
#